data_AF-A0A6M6I273-F1
#
_entry.id   AF-A0A6M6I273-F1
#
_cell.length_a   1.000
_cell.length_b   1.000
_cell.length_c   1.000
_cell.angle_alpha   90.00
_cell.angle_beta   90.00
_cell.angle_gamma   90.00
#
_symmetry.space_group_name_H-M   'P 1'
#
loop_
_entity.id
_entity.type
_entity.pdbx_description
1 polymer ?
#
loop_
_entity_poly.entity_id
_entity_poly.type
_entity_poly.pdbx_seq_one_letter_code
_entity_poly.pdbx_strand_id
1 'polypeptide(L)'
;MRAYQRGMHVDRQQNLAVLQQVGLTVHEVEDMYQVMAIANYEDRFVIPSAHREYAENAFDLRGGCGFSFGNGCSDGSTDVSMFGGKKRRTIPIKATV
;
A
#
# COMPACT_ATOMS: atom_id res chain seq x y z
N MET A 1 -3.79 13.96 25.00
CA MET A 1 -4.84 14.11 23.96
C MET A 1 -6.25 14.29 24.52
N ARG A 2 -7.04 13.24 24.85
CA ARG A 2 -8.49 13.35 25.13
C ARG A 2 -8.91 14.49 26.09
N ALA A 3 -8.24 14.62 27.24
CA ALA A 3 -8.54 15.69 28.20
C ALA A 3 -8.22 17.10 27.68
N TYR A 4 -7.14 17.25 26.89
CA TYR A 4 -6.76 18.50 26.23
C TYR A 4 -7.79 18.91 25.17
N GLN A 5 -8.20 17.98 24.29
CA GLN A 5 -9.20 18.25 23.26
C GLN A 5 -10.59 18.54 23.86
N ARG A 6 -10.95 17.92 25.00
CA ARG A 6 -12.15 18.34 25.76
C ARG A 6 -12.02 19.78 26.22
N GLY A 7 -10.91 20.16 26.85
CA GLY A 7 -10.66 21.53 27.30
C GLY A 7 -10.79 22.54 26.17
N MET A 8 -10.25 22.22 24.99
CA MET A 8 -10.34 23.04 23.78
C MET A 8 -11.77 23.17 23.25
N HIS A 9 -12.49 22.07 23.07
CA HIS A 9 -13.81 22.09 22.41
C HIS A 9 -14.99 22.43 23.33
N VAL A 10 -14.92 22.06 24.61
CA VAL A 10 -16.01 22.24 25.59
C VAL A 10 -15.75 23.47 26.45
N ASP A 11 -14.61 23.47 27.14
CA ASP A 11 -14.28 24.47 28.17
C ASP A 11 -13.63 25.74 27.56
N ARG A 12 -13.33 25.72 26.24
CA ARG A 12 -12.67 26.77 25.45
C ARG A 12 -11.32 27.24 26.03
N GLN A 13 -10.56 26.31 26.63
CA GLN A 13 -9.27 26.58 27.26
C GLN A 13 -8.22 25.53 26.92
N GLN A 14 -6.99 25.99 26.61
CA GLN A 14 -5.82 25.12 26.46
C GLN A 14 -5.35 24.63 27.83
N ASN A 15 -5.76 23.43 28.22
CA ASN A 15 -5.27 22.79 29.44
C ASN A 15 -3.86 22.21 29.21
N LEU A 16 -2.84 23.06 29.36
CA LEU A 16 -1.43 22.64 29.16
C LEU A 16 -0.92 21.69 30.25
N ALA A 17 -1.52 21.70 31.45
CA ALA A 17 -1.09 20.85 32.57
C ALA A 17 -1.21 19.35 32.26
N VAL A 18 -2.27 18.94 31.54
CA VAL A 18 -2.44 17.53 31.12
C VAL A 18 -1.49 17.10 29.99
N LEU A 19 -0.82 18.04 29.32
CA LEU A 19 0.25 17.73 28.36
C LEU A 19 1.60 17.65 29.07
N GLN A 20 1.89 18.63 29.94
CA GLN A 20 3.09 18.66 30.80
C GLN A 20 3.22 17.40 31.66
N GLN A 21 2.12 16.89 32.23
CA GLN A 21 2.12 15.66 33.04
C GLN A 21 2.67 14.43 32.28
N VAL A 22 2.51 14.39 30.96
CA VAL A 22 2.96 13.27 30.10
C VAL A 22 4.13 13.63 29.20
N GLY A 23 4.72 14.83 29.38
CA GLY A 23 5.86 15.30 28.59
C GLY A 23 5.56 15.61 27.11
N LEU A 24 4.28 15.79 26.73
CA LEU A 24 3.90 16.12 25.36
C LEU A 24 3.84 17.64 25.12
N THR A 25 4.20 18.05 23.92
CA THR A 25 3.95 19.39 23.39
C THR A 25 2.54 19.53 22.82
N VAL A 26 2.13 20.76 22.52
CA VAL A 26 0.87 21.05 21.82
C VAL A 26 0.89 20.48 20.39
N HIS A 27 2.01 20.66 19.66
CA HIS A 27 2.17 20.17 18.29
C HIS A 27 1.97 18.65 18.21
N GLU A 28 2.67 17.89 19.06
CA GLU A 28 2.54 16.42 19.09
C GLU A 28 1.10 15.98 19.38
N VAL A 29 0.39 16.67 20.28
CA VAL A 29 -0.99 16.28 20.63
C VAL A 29 -2.00 16.63 19.53
N GLU A 30 -1.70 17.64 18.72
CA GLU A 30 -2.47 18.06 17.55
C GLU A 30 -2.21 17.14 16.35
N ASP A 31 -0.96 16.76 16.08
CA ASP A 31 -0.61 15.71 15.10
C ASP A 31 -1.26 14.37 15.46
N MET A 32 -1.18 13.98 16.73
CA MET A 32 -1.86 12.79 17.25
C MET A 32 -3.37 12.86 17.00
N TYR A 33 -3.99 14.03 17.12
CA TYR A 33 -5.42 14.20 16.88
C TYR A 33 -5.74 14.14 15.38
N GLN A 34 -4.92 14.75 14.52
CA GLN A 34 -5.04 14.64 13.07
C GLN A 34 -4.98 13.17 12.63
N VAL A 35 -3.94 12.42 13.02
CA VAL A 35 -3.74 11.05 12.55
C VAL A 35 -4.75 10.06 13.16
N MET A 36 -5.10 10.18 14.45
CA MET A 36 -5.93 9.18 15.14
C MET A 36 -7.42 9.53 15.27
N ALA A 37 -7.81 10.80 15.24
CA ALA A 37 -9.22 11.21 15.43
C ALA A 37 -9.86 11.74 14.15
N ILE A 38 -9.15 12.55 13.36
CA ILE A 38 -9.62 12.97 12.03
C ILE A 38 -9.37 11.84 11.02
N ALA A 39 -8.16 11.27 11.02
CA ALA A 39 -7.77 10.06 10.32
C ALA A 39 -8.15 10.09 8.82
N ASN A 40 -7.69 11.13 8.11
CA ASN A 40 -7.87 11.27 6.67
C ASN A 40 -7.34 10.03 5.91
N TYR A 41 -7.83 9.80 4.70
CA TYR A 41 -7.53 8.55 3.98
C TYR A 41 -6.03 8.39 3.71
N GLU A 42 -5.40 9.48 3.27
CA GLU A 42 -3.97 9.63 3.02
C GLU A 42 -3.10 9.41 4.27
N ASP A 43 -3.56 9.87 5.44
CA ASP A 43 -2.84 9.72 6.71
C ASP A 43 -2.92 8.28 7.25
N ARG A 44 -4.00 7.55 6.95
CA ARG A 44 -4.20 6.16 7.40
C ARG A 44 -3.40 5.14 6.59
N PHE A 45 -3.16 5.39 5.31
CA PHE A 45 -2.69 4.36 4.36
C PHE A 45 -1.51 4.83 3.50
N VAL A 46 -0.35 4.99 4.14
CA VAL A 46 0.92 5.24 3.44
C VAL A 46 1.49 3.91 2.90
N ILE A 47 0.86 3.37 1.86
CA ILE A 47 1.24 2.11 1.21
C ILE A 47 1.96 2.42 -0.12
N PRO A 48 3.30 2.27 -0.21
CA PRO A 48 4.03 2.49 -1.45
C PRO A 48 3.81 1.35 -2.47
N SER A 49 4.09 1.61 -3.74
CA SER A 49 4.13 0.58 -4.77
C SER A 49 5.22 -0.47 -4.49
N ALA A 50 4.87 -1.75 -4.63
CA ALA A 50 5.81 -2.86 -4.45
C ALA A 50 6.82 -3.04 -5.61
N HIS A 51 6.73 -2.20 -6.66
CA HIS A 51 7.62 -2.18 -7.82
C HIS A 51 7.90 -3.56 -8.47
N ARG A 52 6.84 -4.34 -8.74
CA ARG A 52 6.93 -5.69 -9.32
C ARG A 52 7.63 -5.72 -10.68
N GLU A 53 7.64 -4.61 -11.41
CA GLU A 53 8.30 -4.41 -12.70
C GLU A 53 9.82 -4.66 -12.68
N TYR A 54 10.49 -4.62 -11.52
CA TYR A 54 11.92 -4.95 -11.42
C TYR A 54 12.21 -6.45 -11.30
N ALA A 55 11.24 -7.25 -10.84
CA ALA A 55 11.43 -8.68 -10.58
C ALA A 55 10.80 -9.56 -11.67
N GLU A 56 9.78 -9.06 -12.38
CA GLU A 56 8.96 -9.84 -13.28
C GLU A 56 8.69 -9.07 -14.59
N ASN A 57 8.56 -9.79 -15.72
CA ASN A 57 8.15 -9.18 -16.99
C ASN A 57 6.70 -8.67 -16.89
N ALA A 58 6.52 -7.38 -16.59
CA ALA A 58 5.21 -6.76 -16.41
C ALA A 58 4.26 -6.94 -17.62
N PHE A 59 4.81 -7.00 -18.85
CA PHE A 59 4.04 -7.27 -20.07
C PHE A 59 3.51 -8.71 -20.14
N ASP A 60 4.33 -9.70 -19.77
CA ASP A 60 3.92 -11.11 -19.75
C ASP A 60 2.87 -11.35 -18.65
N LEU A 61 3.07 -10.78 -17.46
CA LEU A 61 2.12 -10.84 -16.35
C LEU A 61 0.75 -10.24 -16.72
N ARG A 62 0.73 -9.04 -17.32
CA ARG A 62 -0.51 -8.36 -17.70
C ARG A 62 -1.32 -9.13 -18.75
N GLY A 63 -0.66 -9.94 -19.59
CA GLY A 63 -1.30 -10.76 -20.62
C GLY A 63 -1.61 -12.20 -20.22
N GLY A 64 -0.86 -12.78 -19.26
CA GLY A 64 -0.95 -14.19 -18.88
C GLY A 64 -1.55 -14.47 -17.50
N CYS A 65 -1.41 -13.55 -16.54
CA CYS A 65 -1.76 -13.81 -15.14
C CYS A 65 -3.27 -13.73 -14.92
N GLY A 66 -3.87 -14.85 -14.51
CA GLY A 66 -5.31 -14.99 -14.28
C GLY A 66 -5.94 -16.20 -14.98
N PHE A 67 -5.28 -16.78 -15.98
CA PHE A 67 -5.74 -18.00 -16.66
C PHE A 67 -5.18 -19.26 -16.00
N SER A 68 -6.00 -19.94 -15.20
CA SER A 68 -5.62 -21.14 -14.43
C SER A 68 -5.57 -22.46 -15.23
N PHE A 69 -5.74 -22.43 -16.55
CA PHE A 69 -5.70 -23.60 -17.44
C PHE A 69 -4.29 -24.19 -17.66
N GLY A 70 -3.27 -23.62 -17.01
CA GLY A 70 -1.89 -24.07 -17.04
C GLY A 70 -1.02 -23.18 -16.15
N ASN A 71 0.22 -23.57 -15.92
CA ASN A 71 1.13 -22.97 -14.94
C ASN A 71 1.71 -21.59 -15.34
N GLY A 72 1.05 -20.84 -16.23
CA GLY A 72 1.63 -19.78 -17.05
C GLY A 72 2.15 -18.51 -16.33
N CYS A 73 2.01 -18.42 -15.01
CA CYS A 73 2.62 -17.37 -14.17
C CYS A 73 3.29 -17.93 -12.91
N SER A 74 3.51 -19.25 -12.84
CA SER A 74 4.18 -19.94 -11.74
C SER A 74 5.08 -21.07 -12.25
N ASP A 75 5.61 -20.93 -13.47
CA ASP A 75 6.69 -21.79 -13.96
C ASP A 75 7.90 -21.62 -13.02
N GLY A 76 8.24 -22.69 -12.29
CA GLY A 76 9.32 -22.68 -11.32
C GLY A 76 10.69 -22.37 -11.96
N SER A 77 11.72 -22.26 -11.13
CA SER A 77 13.08 -21.82 -11.53
C SER A 77 13.84 -22.75 -12.51
N THR A 78 13.20 -23.79 -13.04
CA THR A 78 13.80 -24.77 -13.97
C THR A 78 13.25 -24.61 -15.39
N ASP A 79 14.13 -24.43 -16.38
CA ASP A 79 13.75 -24.23 -17.80
C ASP A 79 12.99 -25.40 -18.43
N VAL A 80 13.07 -26.62 -17.86
CA VAL A 80 12.45 -27.83 -18.41
C VAL A 80 11.20 -28.20 -17.61
N SER A 81 10.03 -28.10 -18.24
CA SER A 81 8.78 -28.64 -17.70
C SER A 81 8.66 -30.14 -17.98
N MET A 82 8.42 -30.94 -16.94
CA MET A 82 8.22 -32.40 -17.08
C MET A 82 7.02 -32.77 -17.97
N PHE A 83 6.08 -31.84 -18.19
CA PHE A 83 4.90 -32.05 -19.03
C PHE A 83 5.07 -31.52 -20.47
N GLY A 84 6.29 -31.13 -20.88
CA GLY A 84 6.61 -30.76 -22.26
C GLY A 84 5.94 -29.48 -22.79
N GLY A 85 5.28 -28.71 -21.92
CA GLY A 85 4.64 -27.44 -22.30
C GLY A 85 5.66 -26.37 -22.68
N LYS A 86 5.62 -25.90 -23.93
CA LYS A 86 6.40 -24.72 -24.35
C LYS A 86 5.83 -23.45 -23.72
N LYS A 87 6.69 -22.59 -23.16
CA LYS A 87 6.34 -21.20 -22.77
C LYS A 87 5.57 -20.52 -23.92
N ARG A 88 4.30 -20.14 -23.67
CA ARG A 88 3.49 -19.38 -24.64
C ARG A 88 4.01 -17.95 -24.72
N ARG A 89 4.74 -17.63 -25.79
CA ARG A 89 5.17 -16.26 -26.12
C ARG A 89 4.01 -15.46 -26.72
N THR A 90 3.75 -14.28 -26.17
CA THR A 90 2.54 -13.47 -26.43
C THR A 90 2.92 -12.05 -26.88
N ILE A 91 2.55 -11.52 -28.06
CA ILE A 91 2.00 -12.08 -29.31
C ILE A 91 2.76 -11.34 -30.45
N PRO A 92 3.16 -11.98 -31.57
CA PRO A 92 3.73 -11.24 -32.70
C PRO A 92 2.63 -10.43 -33.39
N ILE A 93 2.59 -9.11 -33.14
CA ILE A 93 1.70 -8.19 -33.84
C ILE A 93 2.18 -8.05 -35.30
N LYS A 94 1.48 -8.68 -36.24
CA LYS A 94 1.52 -8.25 -37.65
C LYS A 94 0.46 -7.17 -37.84
N ALA A 95 0.89 -5.91 -37.80
CA ALA A 95 0.09 -4.81 -38.33
C ALA A 95 0.06 -4.95 -39.86
N THR A 96 -1.13 -5.16 -40.43
CA THR A 96 -1.37 -5.10 -41.87
C THR A 96 -2.10 -3.81 -42.20
N VAL A 97 -1.51 -3.02 -43.09
CA VAL A 97 -2.21 -2.08 -43.96
C VAL A 97 -2.54 -2.84 -45.25
#